data_AF-A0A1G3P3G0-F1
#
_entry.id   AF-A0A1G3P3G0-F1
#
_cell.length_a   1.000
_cell.length_b   1.000
_cell.length_c   1.000
_cell.angle_alpha   90.00
_cell.angle_beta   90.00
_cell.angle_gamma   90.00
#
_symmetry.space_group_name_H-M   'P 1'
#
loop_
_entity.id
_entity.type
_entity.pdbx_description
1 polymer ?
#
loop_
_entity_poly.entity_id
_entity_poly.type
_entity_poly.pdbx_seq_one_letter_code
_entity_poly.pdbx_strand_id
1 'polypeptide(L)'
;MNTDKLGVMGFSYGAEKSIIAGAKYKQLKFVMADAAPINDEPYTEKQFTYIKSLFKGKSVPSITMAELDILNAAATISPRPLMLLHGEKDNSVPLEHSKIILEKAKEPKEMHTFPASGHCLGMMGSDKEAYFKVVNDFLEKNVNKK
;
A
#
# COMPACT_ATOMS: atom_id res chain seq x y z
N MET A 1 16.22 -4.55 16.81
CA MET A 1 15.77 -4.36 15.40
C MET A 1 16.20 -2.97 14.97
N ASN A 2 16.87 -2.81 13.82
CA ASN A 2 17.23 -1.49 13.32
C ASN A 2 16.00 -0.86 12.66
N THR A 3 15.44 0.17 13.30
CA THR A 3 14.23 0.88 12.83
C THR A 3 14.52 1.89 11.73
N ASP A 4 15.79 2.16 11.42
CA ASP A 4 16.19 3.13 10.40
C ASP A 4 16.04 2.59 8.98
N LYS A 5 15.74 1.30 8.84
CA LYS A 5 15.61 0.58 7.56
C LYS A 5 14.28 -0.17 7.42
N LEU A 6 13.31 0.13 8.28
CA LEU A 6 12.03 -0.57 8.30
C LEU A 6 11.08 0.01 7.26
N GLY A 7 10.53 -0.81 6.37
CA GLY A 7 9.43 -0.44 5.47
C GLY A 7 8.24 -1.38 5.62
N VAL A 8 7.17 -1.10 4.88
CA VAL A 8 5.98 -1.95 4.82
C VAL A 8 5.60 -2.22 3.38
N MET A 9 5.13 -3.45 3.12
CA MET A 9 4.56 -3.86 1.85
C MET A 9 3.25 -4.60 2.10
N GLY A 10 2.27 -4.38 1.23
CA GLY A 10 1.03 -5.16 1.26
C GLY A 10 0.43 -5.35 -0.13
N PHE A 11 -0.53 -6.26 -0.19
CA PHE A 11 -1.25 -6.69 -1.39
C PHE A 11 -2.75 -6.49 -1.20
N SER A 12 -3.47 -6.03 -2.22
CA SER A 12 -4.92 -5.84 -2.17
C SER A 12 -5.34 -4.99 -0.95
N TYR A 13 -6.29 -5.44 -0.13
CA TYR A 13 -6.62 -4.78 1.16
C TYR A 13 -5.40 -4.60 2.09
N GLY A 14 -4.42 -5.51 2.06
CA GLY A 14 -3.16 -5.32 2.77
C GLY A 14 -2.34 -4.14 2.25
N ALA A 15 -2.45 -3.81 0.95
CA ALA A 15 -1.82 -2.65 0.34
C ALA A 15 -2.51 -1.34 0.79
N GLU A 16 -3.85 -1.32 0.84
CA GLU A 16 -4.62 -0.23 1.46
C GLU A 16 -4.16 0.01 2.90
N LYS A 17 -4.07 -1.04 3.72
CA LYS A 17 -3.60 -0.92 5.11
C LYS A 17 -2.13 -0.53 5.22
N SER A 18 -1.29 -0.91 4.25
CA SER A 18 0.12 -0.51 4.21
C SER A 18 0.28 0.99 3.95
N ILE A 19 -0.55 1.58 3.08
CA ILE A 19 -0.60 3.03 2.85
C ILE A 19 -1.05 3.75 4.13
N ILE A 20 -2.12 3.28 4.77
CA ILE A 20 -2.62 3.84 6.04
C ILE A 20 -1.56 3.75 7.15
N ALA A 21 -0.93 2.58 7.31
CA ALA A 21 0.14 2.36 8.27
C ALA A 21 1.33 3.28 7.97
N GLY A 22 1.69 3.43 6.70
CA GLY A 22 2.73 4.34 6.24
C GLY A 22 2.46 5.79 6.65
N ALA A 23 1.22 6.27 6.50
CA ALA A 23 0.82 7.60 6.93
C ALA A 23 0.96 7.80 8.45
N LYS A 24 0.47 6.82 9.23
CA LYS A 24 0.41 6.86 10.70
C LYS A 24 1.77 6.69 11.38
N TYR A 25 2.56 5.72 10.93
CA TYR A 25 3.78 5.29 11.59
C TYR A 25 5.02 5.86 10.90
N LYS A 26 5.53 6.97 11.44
CA LYS A 26 6.71 7.67 10.87
C LYS A 26 8.01 6.86 10.93
N GLN A 27 8.04 5.78 11.73
CA GLN A 27 9.16 4.84 11.75
C GLN A 27 9.27 3.99 10.47
N LEU A 28 8.18 3.81 9.72
CA LEU A 28 8.21 3.15 8.41
C LEU A 28 8.86 4.12 7.42
N LYS A 29 10.00 3.76 6.83
CA LYS A 29 10.82 4.62 5.98
C LYS A 29 10.38 4.65 4.52
N PHE A 30 9.63 3.65 4.09
CA PHE A 30 9.02 3.55 2.76
C PHE A 30 7.80 2.65 2.80
N VAL A 31 6.95 2.78 1.80
CA VAL A 31 5.71 2.01 1.62
C VAL A 31 5.68 1.44 0.21
N MET A 32 5.34 0.16 0.10
CA MET A 32 5.04 -0.49 -1.17
C MET A 32 3.61 -1.03 -1.12
N ALA A 33 2.83 -0.80 -2.16
CA ALA A 33 1.41 -1.19 -2.20
C ALA A 33 1.09 -1.82 -3.55
N ASP A 34 0.71 -3.09 -3.55
CA ASP A 34 0.34 -3.85 -4.76
C ASP A 34 -1.17 -3.99 -4.85
N ALA A 35 -1.76 -3.48 -5.94
CA ALA A 35 -3.21 -3.49 -6.21
C ALA A 35 -4.09 -2.98 -5.04
N ALA A 36 -3.71 -1.86 -4.44
CA ALA A 36 -4.47 -1.25 -3.35
C ALA A 36 -5.86 -0.78 -3.84
N PRO A 37 -6.97 -1.27 -3.23
CA PRO A 37 -8.28 -0.74 -3.52
C PRO A 37 -8.45 0.64 -2.87
N ILE A 38 -9.09 1.56 -3.61
CA ILE A 38 -9.79 2.69 -2.99
C ILE A 38 -11.18 2.14 -2.64
N ASN A 39 -11.52 2.08 -1.36
CA ASN A 39 -12.88 1.74 -0.98
C ASN A 39 -13.77 2.95 -1.31
N ASP A 40 -14.61 2.83 -2.33
CA ASP A 40 -15.62 3.84 -2.65
C ASP A 40 -16.75 3.88 -1.60
N GLU A 41 -16.94 2.78 -0.85
CA GLU A 41 -17.87 2.74 0.27
C GLU A 41 -17.12 2.86 1.61
N PRO A 42 -17.42 3.90 2.43
CA PRO A 42 -16.93 3.94 3.78
C PRO A 42 -17.43 2.71 4.55
N TYR A 43 -16.58 2.13 5.40
CA TYR A 43 -16.99 1.02 6.25
C TYR A 43 -18.28 1.39 7.00
N THR A 44 -19.31 0.59 6.81
CA THR A 44 -20.57 0.76 7.56
C THR A 44 -20.29 0.61 9.04
N GLU A 45 -21.06 1.27 9.91
CA GLU A 45 -20.96 1.10 11.36
C GLU A 45 -21.02 -0.38 11.78
N LYS A 46 -21.79 -1.19 11.04
CA LYS A 46 -21.94 -2.62 11.27
C LYS A 46 -20.65 -3.40 10.97
N GLN A 47 -19.98 -3.12 9.85
CA GLN A 47 -18.68 -3.70 9.52
C GLN A 47 -17.61 -3.25 10.53
N PHE A 48 -17.62 -1.97 10.90
CA PHE A 48 -16.67 -1.46 11.88
C PHE A 48 -16.87 -2.08 13.27
N THR A 49 -18.12 -2.29 13.67
CA THR A 49 -18.49 -2.98 14.92
C THR A 49 -18.06 -4.45 14.87
N TYR A 50 -18.25 -5.12 13.74
CA TYR A 50 -17.78 -6.49 13.55
C TYR A 50 -16.25 -6.59 13.65
N ILE A 51 -15.51 -5.71 12.97
CA ILE A 51 -14.05 -5.66 13.06
C ILE A 51 -13.61 -5.41 14.50
N LYS A 52 -14.19 -4.43 15.18
CA LYS A 52 -13.93 -4.18 16.61
C LYS A 52 -14.22 -5.42 17.47
N SER A 53 -15.26 -6.18 17.16
CA SER A 53 -15.59 -7.41 17.89
C SER A 53 -14.53 -8.51 17.75
N LEU A 54 -13.88 -8.63 16.58
CA LEU A 54 -12.80 -9.60 16.36
C LEU A 54 -11.54 -9.28 17.17
N PHE A 55 -11.41 -8.03 17.59
CA PHE A 55 -10.29 -7.51 18.38
C PHE A 55 -10.65 -7.29 19.86
N LYS A 56 -11.84 -7.71 20.30
CA LYS A 56 -12.27 -7.59 21.70
C LYS A 56 -11.30 -8.37 22.61
N GLY A 57 -10.69 -7.67 23.57
CA GLY A 57 -9.68 -8.25 24.47
C GLY A 57 -8.25 -8.30 23.93
N LYS A 58 -7.99 -7.82 22.70
CA LYS A 58 -6.64 -7.66 22.15
C LYS A 58 -6.25 -6.18 22.18
N SER A 59 -5.00 -5.88 22.54
CA SER A 59 -4.42 -4.53 22.49
C SER A 59 -4.16 -4.10 21.05
N VAL A 60 -5.23 -3.82 20.31
CA VAL A 60 -5.14 -3.31 18.93
C VAL A 60 -5.19 -1.79 18.98
N PRO A 61 -4.22 -1.08 18.37
CA PRO A 61 -4.26 0.37 18.28
C PRO A 61 -5.60 0.82 17.67
N SER A 62 -6.26 1.80 18.28
CA SER A 62 -7.49 2.36 17.74
C SER A 62 -7.24 2.88 16.32
N ILE A 63 -8.00 2.37 15.35
CA ILE A 63 -8.09 2.90 14.00
C ILE A 63 -9.34 3.78 13.96
N THR A 64 -9.21 5.04 13.58
CA THR A 64 -10.34 5.95 13.40
C THR A 64 -10.88 5.86 11.97
N MET A 65 -12.11 6.31 11.73
CA MET A 65 -12.67 6.41 10.37
C MET A 65 -11.85 7.35 9.47
N ALA A 66 -11.32 8.44 10.01
CA ALA A 66 -10.46 9.36 9.26
C ALA A 66 -9.12 8.72 8.86
N GLU A 67 -8.63 7.73 9.63
CA GLU A 67 -7.44 6.95 9.28
C GLU A 67 -7.71 5.92 8.17
N LEU A 68 -8.97 5.72 7.75
CA LEU A 68 -9.33 4.83 6.64
C LEU A 68 -9.41 5.54 5.29
N ASP A 69 -9.22 6.87 5.24
CA ASP A 69 -9.10 7.61 3.99
C ASP A 69 -7.71 7.36 3.38
N ILE A 70 -7.65 6.40 2.47
CA ILE A 70 -6.42 6.01 1.74
C ILE A 70 -5.83 7.18 0.94
N LEU A 71 -6.66 8.06 0.39
CA LEU A 71 -6.21 9.18 -0.46
C LEU A 71 -5.52 10.23 0.40
N ASN A 72 -6.12 10.58 1.55
CA ASN A 72 -5.46 11.44 2.52
C ASN A 72 -4.21 10.78 3.13
N ALA A 73 -4.24 9.47 3.38
CA ALA A 73 -3.08 8.73 3.85
C ALA A 73 -1.92 8.82 2.83
N ALA A 74 -2.18 8.55 1.55
CA ALA A 74 -1.18 8.65 0.48
C ALA A 74 -0.54 10.05 0.41
N ALA A 75 -1.34 11.11 0.57
CA ALA A 75 -0.87 12.50 0.55
C ALA A 75 0.08 12.87 1.72
N THR A 76 0.10 12.08 2.80
CA THR A 76 0.82 12.38 4.05
C THR A 76 2.00 11.44 4.33
N ILE A 77 2.29 10.51 3.41
CA ILE A 77 3.47 9.63 3.50
C ILE A 77 4.77 10.42 3.29
N SER A 78 4.78 11.31 2.29
CA SER A 78 5.89 12.23 1.97
C SER A 78 6.44 12.94 3.22
N PRO A 79 7.76 13.14 3.34
CA PRO A 79 8.81 12.98 2.30
C PRO A 79 9.35 11.55 2.15
N ARG A 80 8.68 10.54 2.71
CA ARG A 80 9.09 9.14 2.56
C ARG A 80 8.58 8.54 1.24
N PRO A 81 9.30 7.58 0.64
CA PRO A 81 8.89 6.97 -0.62
C PRO A 81 7.61 6.13 -0.54
N LEU A 82 6.77 6.27 -1.56
CA LEU A 82 5.63 5.38 -1.85
C LEU A 82 5.81 4.76 -3.23
N MET A 83 5.79 3.43 -3.32
CA MET A 83 5.73 2.69 -4.58
C MET A 83 4.39 1.98 -4.73
N LEU A 84 3.77 2.13 -5.88
CA LEU A 84 2.56 1.42 -6.28
C LEU A 84 2.89 0.36 -7.34
N LEU A 85 2.36 -0.84 -7.18
CA LEU A 85 2.52 -1.97 -8.08
C LEU A 85 1.12 -2.40 -8.55
N HIS A 86 0.96 -2.75 -9.82
CA HIS A 86 -0.35 -3.14 -10.34
C HIS A 86 -0.28 -4.03 -11.58
N GLY A 87 -1.07 -5.11 -11.64
CA GLY A 87 -1.21 -5.92 -12.86
C GLY A 87 -2.22 -5.32 -13.83
N GLU A 88 -1.88 -5.14 -15.11
CA GLU A 88 -2.79 -4.48 -16.06
C GLU A 88 -4.03 -5.33 -16.43
N LYS A 89 -4.01 -6.62 -16.11
CA LYS A 89 -5.14 -7.56 -16.28
C LYS A 89 -5.89 -7.81 -14.97
N ASP A 90 -5.76 -6.92 -14.00
CA ASP A 90 -6.49 -7.00 -12.74
C ASP A 90 -7.99 -6.78 -12.98
N ASN A 91 -8.78 -7.85 -12.81
CA ASN A 91 -10.24 -7.81 -12.93
C ASN A 91 -10.94 -7.69 -11.56
N SER A 92 -10.17 -7.59 -10.47
CA SER A 92 -10.68 -7.48 -9.09
C SER A 92 -10.56 -6.07 -8.55
N VAL A 93 -9.43 -5.41 -8.79
CA VAL A 93 -9.19 -4.00 -8.45
C VAL A 93 -8.80 -3.26 -9.73
N PRO A 94 -9.57 -2.24 -10.17
CA PRO A 94 -9.21 -1.49 -11.36
C PRO A 94 -7.85 -0.79 -11.23
N LEU A 95 -7.06 -0.80 -12.31
CA LEU A 95 -5.79 -0.09 -12.41
C LEU A 95 -5.92 1.40 -12.07
N GLU A 96 -7.06 1.99 -12.39
CA GLU A 96 -7.46 3.36 -12.07
C GLU A 96 -7.31 3.69 -10.58
N HIS A 97 -7.52 2.73 -9.68
CA HIS A 97 -7.32 2.96 -8.24
C HIS A 97 -5.87 3.36 -7.94
N SER A 98 -4.89 2.65 -8.50
CA SER A 98 -3.48 3.00 -8.32
C SER A 98 -3.12 4.32 -9.00
N LYS A 99 -3.75 4.66 -10.14
CA LYS A 99 -3.55 5.97 -10.78
C LYS A 99 -4.04 7.11 -9.90
N ILE A 100 -5.23 6.99 -9.30
CA ILE A 100 -5.81 8.00 -8.41
C ILE A 100 -4.97 8.16 -7.13
N ILE A 101 -4.51 7.05 -6.54
CA ILE A 101 -3.60 7.08 -5.38
C ILE A 101 -2.30 7.79 -5.75
N LEU A 102 -1.71 7.49 -6.92
CA LEU A 102 -0.49 8.13 -7.40
C LEU A 102 -0.67 9.63 -7.57
N GLU A 103 -1.79 10.07 -8.16
CA GLU A 103 -2.10 11.49 -8.34
C GLU A 103 -2.14 12.22 -6.99
N LYS A 104 -2.78 11.61 -5.98
CA LYS A 104 -2.92 12.20 -4.65
C LYS A 104 -1.64 12.19 -3.81
N ALA A 105 -0.77 11.20 -4.03
CA ALA A 105 0.50 11.09 -3.33
C ALA A 105 1.45 12.26 -3.66
N LYS A 106 2.35 12.59 -2.74
CA LYS A 106 3.42 13.59 -2.93
C LYS A 106 4.76 12.88 -3.13
N GLU A 107 5.73 13.59 -3.71
CA GLU A 107 7.07 13.05 -3.93
C GLU A 107 7.80 12.66 -2.61
N PRO A 108 8.67 11.64 -2.63
CA PRO A 108 8.98 10.76 -3.76
C PRO A 108 7.92 9.66 -3.96
N LYS A 109 7.39 9.51 -5.17
CA LYS A 109 6.41 8.48 -5.54
C LYS A 109 6.75 7.80 -6.85
N GLU A 110 6.42 6.52 -6.97
CA GLU A 110 6.57 5.76 -8.22
C GLU A 110 5.45 4.74 -8.39
N MET A 111 5.12 4.41 -9.64
CA MET A 111 4.12 3.40 -9.99
C MET A 111 4.68 2.53 -11.11
N HIS A 112 4.51 1.21 -10.97
CA HIS A 112 4.92 0.24 -11.97
C HIS A 112 3.78 -0.72 -12.28
N THR A 113 3.56 -0.97 -13.57
CA THR A 113 2.51 -1.87 -14.06
C THR A 113 3.10 -3.11 -14.71
N PHE A 114 2.32 -4.19 -14.70
CA PHE A 114 2.72 -5.51 -15.17
C PHE A 114 1.72 -6.01 -16.22
N PRO A 115 2.03 -5.89 -17.53
CA PRO A 115 1.07 -6.08 -18.61
C PRO A 115 0.44 -7.48 -18.72
N ALA A 116 1.16 -8.52 -18.30
CA ALA A 116 0.67 -9.90 -18.34
C ALA A 116 -0.03 -10.32 -17.05
N SER A 117 0.02 -9.51 -15.99
CA SER A 117 -0.38 -9.89 -14.63
C SER A 117 -1.78 -9.43 -14.27
N GLY A 118 -2.50 -10.30 -13.54
CA GLY A 118 -3.76 -9.98 -12.87
C GLY A 118 -3.56 -9.54 -11.41
N HIS A 119 -4.62 -9.64 -10.61
CA HIS A 119 -4.67 -9.17 -9.23
C HIS A 119 -3.54 -9.74 -8.34
N CYS A 120 -2.57 -8.90 -7.96
CA CYS A 120 -1.40 -9.27 -7.14
C CYS A 120 -0.55 -10.44 -7.74
N LEU A 121 -0.57 -10.62 -9.05
CA LEU A 121 0.13 -11.74 -9.72
C LEU A 121 1.49 -11.35 -10.33
N GLY A 122 1.94 -10.10 -10.18
CA GLY A 122 3.18 -9.63 -10.78
C GLY A 122 4.43 -10.41 -10.36
N MET A 123 4.44 -10.98 -9.14
CA MET A 123 5.53 -11.85 -8.66
C MET A 123 5.51 -13.27 -9.24
N MET A 124 4.60 -13.57 -10.17
CA MET A 124 4.41 -14.87 -10.79
C MET A 124 4.32 -14.73 -12.32
N GLY A 125 4.44 -15.86 -13.02
CA GLY A 125 4.24 -15.89 -14.47
C GLY A 125 5.23 -15.03 -15.26
N SER A 126 4.75 -14.44 -16.35
CA SER A 126 5.59 -13.78 -17.36
C SER A 126 6.23 -12.47 -16.90
N ASP A 127 5.62 -11.73 -15.97
CA ASP A 127 6.15 -10.45 -15.48
C ASP A 127 7.06 -10.61 -14.24
N LYS A 128 7.23 -11.84 -13.73
CA LYS A 128 7.95 -12.13 -12.50
C LYS A 128 9.31 -11.44 -12.41
N GLU A 129 10.11 -11.53 -13.47
CA GLU A 129 11.47 -10.97 -13.48
C GLU A 129 11.44 -9.44 -13.42
N ALA A 130 10.53 -8.81 -14.17
CA ALA A 130 10.33 -7.37 -14.13
C ALA A 130 9.84 -6.90 -12.76
N TYR A 131 8.93 -7.64 -12.13
CA TYR A 131 8.42 -7.34 -10.78
C TYR A 131 9.54 -7.37 -9.75
N PHE A 132 10.32 -8.45 -9.69
CA PHE A 132 11.43 -8.55 -8.74
C PHE A 132 12.50 -7.49 -8.99
N LYS A 133 12.76 -7.15 -10.26
CA LYS A 133 13.69 -6.07 -10.59
C LYS A 133 13.23 -4.73 -10.02
N VAL A 134 11.98 -4.34 -10.26
CA VAL A 134 11.41 -3.08 -9.74
C VAL A 134 11.48 -3.02 -8.22
N VAL A 135 11.05 -4.09 -7.54
CA VAL A 135 11.07 -4.15 -6.07
C VAL A 135 12.49 -4.05 -5.53
N ASN A 136 13.45 -4.78 -6.12
CA ASN A 136 14.84 -4.75 -5.67
C ASN A 136 15.46 -3.36 -5.89
N ASP A 137 15.27 -2.76 -7.07
CA ASP A 137 15.78 -1.41 -7.38
C ASP A 137 15.23 -0.38 -6.36
N PHE A 138 13.94 -0.46 -6.02
CA PHE A 138 13.33 0.42 -5.03
C PHE A 138 13.90 0.21 -3.62
N LEU A 139 14.10 -1.05 -3.21
CA LEU A 139 14.68 -1.38 -1.91
C LEU A 139 16.13 -0.92 -1.83
N GLU A 140 16.96 -1.16 -2.85
CA GLU A 140 18.34 -0.67 -2.90
C GLU A 140 18.41 0.85 -2.78
N LYS A 141 17.55 1.56 -3.51
CA LYS A 141 17.44 3.02 -3.50
C LYS A 141 17.01 3.59 -2.14
N ASN A 142 16.23 2.87 -1.33
CA ASN A 142 15.57 3.45 -0.15
C ASN A 142 15.93 2.82 1.20
N VAL A 143 16.44 1.58 1.21
CA VAL A 143 16.94 0.88 2.41
C VAL A 143 18.43 1.19 2.65
N ASN A 144 19.21 1.38 1.58
CA ASN A 144 20.66 1.55 1.65
C ASN A 144 21.13 3.00 1.52
N LYS A 145 20.22 3.98 1.58
CA LYS A 145 20.61 5.39 1.72
C LYS A 145 21.42 5.56 3.00
N LYS A 146 22.67 6.02 2.85
CA LYS A 146 23.53 6.45 3.95
C LYS A 146 23.04 7.78 4.50
#